data_AF-A0A2R7YY46-F1
#
_entry.id   AF-A0A2R7YY46-F1
#
_cell.length_a   1.000
_cell.length_b   1.000
_cell.length_c   1.000
_cell.angle_alpha   90.00
_cell.angle_beta   90.00
_cell.angle_gamma   90.00
#
_symmetry.space_group_name_H-M   'P 1'
#
loop_
_entity.id
_entity.type
_entity.pdbx_description
1 polymer ?
#
loop_
_entity_poly.entity_id
_entity_poly.type
_entity_poly.pdbx_seq_one_letter_code
_entity_poly.pdbx_strand_id
1 'polypeptide(L)'
;MSDHVDVLIIGAGLSGIGAAAQLTREHPGRSYAILEGRSASGGTWDLFRYPGVRSDSDMFTLGYRFKPWTDERSLADGGSILSYVRETATDYGIDAHIRFDHRVVAADWDSEQARWTVTAETPDGPTTITTSLLWACSGYYDYDQGFTPTFVGVDDFEGEVVHPQHWPADLDHTGKRIVVIGSGATAVTLVPALSASGAGPVTMLQRTPTYVLSVPSVDKIAVGLRKVLGDRASYVANRWRNIGVATGLYQFSQRRPVAARKLIRRLNTKLLPAGYDVDTHFNPPYDPWDQRMCLVPDSDLFREISEGRASIVTGQIERFTRAGVLLTNGDELAADVVVTATGLNLLAFGGMTLSVDGTEVDLPDTMAYKALMLSGVPNFVFTIGYTNASWTLKADLVAEYVCRLLSHLDETGRRFAVPQPDPSVRPRPFMDFEAGYVLRALDRLPKQGDVEPWKLKQNYFHDMRSIRRGAIEDGALRFG
;
A
#
# COMPACT_ATOMS: atom_id res chain seq x y z
N MET A 1 -7.47 -36.56 -1.81
CA MET A 1 -6.66 -36.32 -0.59
C MET A 1 -6.49 -34.83 -0.51
N SER A 2 -7.06 -34.16 0.50
CA SER A 2 -6.94 -32.71 0.65
C SER A 2 -5.50 -32.36 1.00
N ASP A 3 -4.91 -31.47 0.22
CA ASP A 3 -3.61 -30.88 0.50
C ASP A 3 -3.67 -30.08 1.81
N HIS A 4 -2.71 -30.26 2.72
CA HIS A 4 -2.66 -29.58 4.02
C HIS A 4 -1.29 -28.93 4.21
N VAL A 5 -1.29 -27.68 4.67
CA VAL A 5 -0.09 -26.94 5.05
C VAL A 5 -0.28 -26.28 6.41
N ASP A 6 0.78 -26.16 7.20
CA ASP A 6 0.69 -25.52 8.53
C ASP A 6 0.29 -24.04 8.41
N VAL A 7 0.82 -23.34 7.40
CA VAL A 7 0.52 -21.94 7.12
C VAL A 7 0.17 -21.74 5.65
N LEU A 8 -0.99 -21.14 5.38
CA LEU A 8 -1.36 -20.71 4.03
C LEU A 8 -1.29 -19.19 3.92
N ILE A 9 -0.47 -18.69 3.01
CA ILE A 9 -0.31 -17.26 2.75
C ILE A 9 -1.10 -16.91 1.49
N ILE A 10 -1.90 -15.86 1.54
CA ILE A 10 -2.68 -15.39 0.37
C ILE A 10 -2.01 -14.14 -0.22
N GLY A 11 -1.51 -14.25 -1.44
CA GLY A 11 -0.85 -13.18 -2.20
C GLY A 11 0.68 -13.29 -2.22
N ALA A 12 1.27 -13.24 -3.41
CA ALA A 12 2.72 -13.27 -3.66
C ALA A 12 3.30 -11.87 -3.94
N GLY A 13 2.76 -10.86 -3.25
CA GLY A 13 3.28 -9.49 -3.22
C GLY A 13 4.35 -9.26 -2.15
N LEU A 14 4.73 -8.00 -1.95
CA LEU A 14 5.72 -7.57 -0.94
C LEU A 14 5.44 -8.13 0.46
N SER A 15 4.17 -8.17 0.90
CA SER A 15 3.80 -8.74 2.20
C SER A 15 3.97 -10.25 2.26
N GLY A 16 3.50 -10.99 1.25
CA GLY A 16 3.51 -12.45 1.25
C GLY A 16 4.92 -13.03 1.13
N ILE A 17 5.75 -12.44 0.27
CA ILE A 17 7.17 -12.83 0.15
C ILE A 17 7.92 -12.51 1.44
N GLY A 18 7.69 -11.35 2.06
CA GLY A 18 8.28 -11.02 3.36
C GLY A 18 7.85 -11.97 4.48
N ALA A 19 6.57 -12.33 4.52
CA ALA A 19 6.00 -13.30 5.45
C ALA A 19 6.63 -14.69 5.30
N ALA A 20 6.67 -15.22 4.08
CA ALA A 20 7.26 -16.51 3.77
C ALA A 20 8.77 -16.55 4.08
N ALA A 21 9.52 -15.50 3.74
CA ALA A 21 10.95 -15.41 4.07
C ALA A 21 11.19 -15.44 5.59
N GLN A 22 10.37 -14.73 6.36
CA GLN A 22 10.45 -14.76 7.82
C GLN A 22 10.09 -16.15 8.37
N LEU A 23 9.07 -16.80 7.80
CA LEU A 23 8.66 -18.15 8.17
C LEU A 23 9.76 -19.19 7.88
N THR A 24 10.32 -19.20 6.66
CA THR A 24 11.44 -20.07 6.27
C THR A 24 12.64 -19.92 7.20
N ARG A 25 12.94 -18.69 7.65
CA ARG A 25 14.10 -18.42 8.52
C ARG A 25 13.90 -18.86 9.97
N GLU A 26 12.71 -18.64 10.53
CA GLU A 26 12.43 -18.90 11.95
C GLU A 26 11.80 -20.29 12.20
N HIS A 27 11.11 -20.85 11.21
CA HIS A 27 10.38 -22.12 11.27
C HIS A 27 10.69 -23.00 10.04
N PRO A 28 11.96 -23.39 9.79
CA PRO A 28 12.37 -24.08 8.55
C PRO A 28 11.74 -25.45 8.34
N GLY A 29 11.20 -26.09 9.38
CA GLY A 29 10.51 -27.38 9.29
C GLY A 29 9.00 -27.29 9.07
N ARG A 30 8.43 -26.09 9.10
CA ARG A 30 6.99 -25.86 9.02
C ARG A 30 6.56 -25.72 7.56
N SER A 31 5.54 -26.48 7.16
CA SER A 31 5.03 -26.49 5.79
C SER A 31 4.22 -25.22 5.50
N TYR A 32 4.42 -24.65 4.31
CA TYR A 32 3.60 -23.53 3.86
C TYR A 32 3.43 -23.52 2.34
N ALA A 33 2.38 -22.85 1.90
CA ALA A 33 2.13 -22.50 0.50
C ALA A 33 1.68 -21.04 0.39
N ILE A 34 1.88 -20.46 -0.79
CA ILE A 34 1.38 -19.14 -1.16
C ILE A 34 0.39 -19.32 -2.31
N LEU A 35 -0.83 -18.82 -2.19
CA LEU A 35 -1.79 -18.75 -3.30
C LEU A 35 -1.80 -17.34 -3.87
N GLU A 36 -1.53 -17.21 -5.17
CA GLU A 36 -1.56 -15.94 -5.91
C GLU A 36 -2.60 -16.04 -7.02
N GLY A 37 -3.55 -15.10 -7.05
CA GLY A 37 -4.64 -15.11 -8.02
C GLY A 37 -4.17 -14.78 -9.45
N ARG A 38 -3.02 -14.12 -9.59
CA ARG A 38 -2.44 -13.76 -10.89
C ARG A 38 -1.42 -14.80 -11.35
N SER A 39 -1.06 -14.73 -12.63
CA SER A 39 -0.01 -15.55 -13.23
C SER A 39 1.42 -15.06 -12.91
N ALA A 40 1.58 -14.14 -11.96
CA ALA A 40 2.85 -13.46 -11.67
C ALA A 40 2.94 -12.98 -10.22
N SER A 41 4.16 -13.00 -9.68
CA SER A 41 4.49 -12.45 -8.36
C SER A 41 4.88 -10.97 -8.43
N GLY A 42 4.83 -10.29 -7.28
CA GLY A 42 5.22 -8.89 -7.12
C GLY A 42 4.11 -7.97 -6.63
N GLY A 43 2.85 -8.41 -6.71
CA GLY A 43 1.68 -7.64 -6.28
C GLY A 43 1.59 -6.29 -6.99
N THR A 44 1.50 -5.21 -6.22
CA THR A 44 1.49 -3.81 -6.68
C THR A 44 2.53 -3.50 -7.75
N TRP A 45 3.76 -4.01 -7.57
CA TRP A 45 4.91 -3.65 -8.40
C TRP A 45 4.93 -4.36 -9.75
N ASP A 46 4.14 -5.41 -9.92
CA ASP A 46 3.87 -6.04 -11.21
C ASP A 46 2.53 -5.59 -11.82
N LEU A 47 1.55 -5.24 -10.99
CA LEU A 47 0.23 -4.77 -11.43
C LEU A 47 0.33 -3.41 -12.13
N PHE A 48 0.94 -2.42 -11.48
CA PHE A 48 1.02 -1.07 -12.04
C PHE A 48 2.19 -0.96 -13.00
N ARG A 49 1.87 -0.70 -14.26
CA ARG A 49 2.85 -0.62 -15.37
C ARG A 49 2.93 0.75 -16.03
N TYR A 50 2.30 1.75 -15.43
CA TYR A 50 2.32 3.10 -15.96
C TYR A 50 3.71 3.77 -15.82
N PRO A 51 4.06 4.72 -16.71
CA PRO A 51 5.35 5.40 -16.68
C PRO A 51 5.66 6.07 -15.36
N GLY A 52 6.88 5.86 -14.87
CA GLY A 52 7.39 6.49 -13.66
C GLY A 52 7.00 5.82 -12.35
N VAL A 53 6.19 4.75 -12.36
CA VAL A 53 5.78 4.00 -11.15
C VAL A 53 6.97 3.79 -10.21
N ARG A 54 6.80 4.19 -8.95
CA ARG A 54 7.87 4.25 -7.94
C ARG A 54 7.29 4.22 -6.53
N SER A 55 8.17 4.03 -5.55
CA SER A 55 7.81 4.20 -4.15
C SER A 55 7.96 5.65 -3.69
N ASP A 56 6.98 6.13 -2.92
CA ASP A 56 7.11 7.36 -2.12
C ASP A 56 7.88 7.13 -0.80
N SER A 57 8.19 5.88 -0.46
CA SER A 57 8.98 5.50 0.71
C SER A 57 10.40 5.13 0.30
N ASP A 58 11.37 5.48 1.13
CA ASP A 58 12.76 5.10 0.90
C ASP A 58 12.96 3.58 1.07
N MET A 59 13.84 2.98 0.27
CA MET A 59 14.11 1.55 0.32
C MET A 59 14.83 1.09 1.59
N PHE A 60 15.36 1.99 2.42
CA PHE A 60 15.88 1.60 3.74
C PHE A 60 14.76 1.27 4.71
N THR A 61 13.57 1.85 4.53
CA THR A 61 12.38 1.57 5.34
C THR A 61 11.36 0.68 4.62
N LEU A 62 11.28 0.73 3.28
CA LEU A 62 10.43 -0.13 2.46
C LEU A 62 11.07 -1.51 2.19
N GLY A 63 12.40 -1.61 2.11
CA GLY A 63 13.06 -2.91 2.02
C GLY A 63 12.80 -3.77 3.26
N TYR A 64 12.93 -5.09 3.10
CA TYR A 64 12.86 -6.04 4.21
C TYR A 64 14.00 -5.80 5.20
N ARG A 65 13.73 -5.96 6.49
CA ARG A 65 14.76 -5.83 7.53
C ARG A 65 15.93 -6.80 7.35
N PHE A 66 15.68 -7.99 6.82
CA PHE A 66 16.67 -9.07 6.68
C PHE A 66 17.41 -9.07 5.33
N LYS A 67 16.94 -8.32 4.33
CA LYS A 67 17.58 -8.21 3.01
C LYS A 67 17.92 -6.75 2.70
N PRO A 68 19.17 -6.32 2.93
CA PRO A 68 19.60 -4.95 2.66
C PRO A 68 19.33 -4.51 1.21
N TRP A 69 18.83 -3.30 1.05
CA TRP A 69 18.83 -2.61 -0.24
C TRP A 69 20.22 -2.08 -0.56
N THR A 70 20.69 -2.32 -1.80
CA THR A 70 22.07 -2.04 -2.22
C THR A 70 22.17 -1.06 -3.40
N ASP A 71 21.06 -0.62 -4.01
CA ASP A 71 21.10 0.47 -4.99
C ASP A 71 21.32 1.81 -4.26
N GLU A 72 21.96 2.77 -4.93
CA GLU A 72 22.18 4.12 -4.40
C GLU A 72 20.90 4.95 -4.37
N ARG A 73 19.95 4.64 -5.26
CA ARG A 73 18.63 5.26 -5.32
C ARG A 73 17.79 4.76 -4.14
N SER A 74 17.48 5.66 -3.22
CA SER A 74 16.63 5.38 -2.05
C SER A 74 15.16 5.40 -2.44
N LEU A 75 14.75 6.29 -3.34
CA LEU A 75 13.44 6.23 -3.99
C LEU A 75 13.55 5.39 -5.27
N ALA A 76 13.29 4.10 -5.12
CA ALA A 76 13.40 3.14 -6.21
C ALA A 76 12.17 3.17 -7.14
N ASP A 77 12.43 2.97 -8.43
CA ASP A 77 11.40 2.72 -9.43
C ASP A 77 10.75 1.32 -9.22
N GLY A 78 9.55 1.14 -9.78
CA GLY A 78 8.78 -0.08 -9.59
C GLY A 78 9.46 -1.33 -10.12
N GLY A 79 10.22 -1.24 -11.22
CA GLY A 79 10.97 -2.36 -11.79
C GLY A 79 12.10 -2.82 -10.85
N SER A 80 12.81 -1.87 -10.27
CA SER A 80 13.81 -2.10 -9.22
C SER A 80 13.22 -2.76 -7.97
N ILE A 81 12.04 -2.32 -7.51
CA ILE A 81 11.37 -2.94 -6.35
C ILE A 81 10.84 -4.34 -6.68
N LEU A 82 10.25 -4.53 -7.86
CA LEU A 82 9.78 -5.83 -8.34
C LEU A 82 10.93 -6.84 -8.40
N SER A 83 12.08 -6.42 -8.93
CA SER A 83 13.29 -7.25 -8.99
C SER A 83 13.74 -7.66 -7.59
N TYR A 84 13.76 -6.72 -6.63
CA TYR A 84 14.12 -7.01 -5.25
C TYR A 84 13.16 -7.99 -4.56
N VAL A 85 11.85 -7.89 -4.81
CA VAL A 85 10.87 -8.84 -4.29
C VAL A 85 11.10 -10.24 -4.86
N ARG A 86 11.31 -10.35 -6.17
CA ARG A 86 11.56 -11.64 -6.84
C ARG A 86 12.91 -12.25 -6.44
N GLU A 87 13.95 -11.43 -6.34
CA GLU A 87 15.26 -11.85 -5.82
C GLU A 87 15.13 -12.38 -4.39
N THR A 88 14.31 -11.74 -3.55
CA THR A 88 14.02 -12.26 -2.20
C THR A 88 13.31 -13.61 -2.27
N ALA A 89 12.34 -13.78 -3.17
CA ALA A 89 11.65 -15.05 -3.32
C ALA A 89 12.65 -16.18 -3.66
N THR A 90 13.54 -15.91 -4.61
CA THR A 90 14.57 -16.87 -5.06
C THR A 90 15.61 -17.16 -3.99
N ASP A 91 16.15 -16.14 -3.31
CA ASP A 91 17.17 -16.29 -2.26
C ASP A 91 16.73 -17.19 -1.11
N TYR A 92 15.43 -17.18 -0.81
CA TYR A 92 14.83 -17.95 0.28
C TYR A 92 14.05 -19.18 -0.21
N GLY A 93 14.14 -19.53 -1.50
CA GLY A 93 13.49 -20.70 -2.10
C GLY A 93 11.96 -20.64 -2.12
N ILE A 94 11.37 -19.46 -1.96
CA ILE A 94 9.92 -19.23 -1.83
C ILE A 94 9.20 -19.51 -3.14
N ASP A 95 9.86 -19.33 -4.29
CA ASP A 95 9.26 -19.54 -5.62
C ASP A 95 8.62 -20.94 -5.75
N ALA A 96 9.22 -21.97 -5.14
CA ALA A 96 8.70 -23.34 -5.16
C ALA A 96 7.41 -23.53 -4.35
N HIS A 97 7.05 -22.57 -3.49
CA HIS A 97 5.87 -22.60 -2.64
C HIS A 97 4.70 -21.77 -3.19
N ILE A 98 4.91 -21.04 -4.29
CA ILE A 98 3.88 -20.18 -4.89
C ILE A 98 3.06 -20.98 -5.88
N ARG A 99 1.73 -20.90 -5.76
CA ARG A 99 0.75 -21.41 -6.71
C ARG A 99 0.06 -20.21 -7.36
N PHE A 100 0.43 -19.96 -8.60
CA PHE A 100 -0.15 -18.91 -9.43
C PHE A 100 -1.52 -19.34 -9.96
N ASP A 101 -2.31 -18.37 -10.41
CA ASP A 101 -3.65 -18.59 -10.94
C ASP A 101 -4.59 -19.30 -9.94
N HIS A 102 -4.40 -19.06 -8.64
CA HIS A 102 -5.23 -19.55 -7.55
C HIS A 102 -5.89 -18.37 -6.82
N ARG A 103 -7.07 -17.96 -7.28
CA ARG A 103 -7.84 -16.89 -6.65
C ARG A 103 -8.64 -17.44 -5.48
N VAL A 104 -8.27 -17.11 -4.25
CA VAL A 104 -9.04 -17.51 -3.07
C VAL A 104 -10.37 -16.77 -3.01
N VAL A 105 -11.46 -17.52 -2.87
CA VAL A 105 -12.83 -16.98 -2.84
C VAL A 105 -13.55 -17.25 -1.52
N ALA A 106 -13.17 -18.29 -0.78
CA ALA A 106 -13.76 -18.59 0.52
C ALA A 106 -12.74 -19.26 1.46
N ALA A 107 -12.88 -19.03 2.75
CA ALA A 107 -12.19 -19.77 3.79
C ALA A 107 -13.13 -20.04 4.98
N ASP A 108 -13.20 -21.30 5.38
CA ASP A 108 -14.13 -21.81 6.39
C ASP A 108 -13.35 -22.44 7.55
N TRP A 109 -13.50 -21.90 8.76
CA TRP A 109 -12.88 -22.45 9.97
C TRP A 109 -13.75 -23.53 10.60
N ASP A 110 -13.13 -24.66 10.94
CA ASP A 110 -13.70 -25.75 11.72
C ASP A 110 -13.01 -25.79 13.11
N SER A 111 -13.77 -25.48 14.16
CA SER A 111 -13.29 -25.48 15.54
C SER A 111 -13.01 -26.86 16.12
N GLU A 112 -13.66 -27.92 15.64
CA GLU A 112 -13.39 -29.30 16.09
C GLU A 112 -12.01 -29.74 15.61
N GLN A 113 -11.72 -29.49 14.33
CA GLN A 113 -10.45 -29.82 13.69
C GLN A 113 -9.35 -28.80 13.97
N ALA A 114 -9.72 -27.58 14.38
CA ALA A 114 -8.87 -26.41 14.51
C ALA A 114 -8.12 -26.08 13.21
N ARG A 115 -8.86 -26.03 12.09
CA ARG A 115 -8.31 -25.84 10.75
C ARG A 115 -9.22 -25.00 9.87
N TRP A 116 -8.61 -24.26 8.95
CA TRP A 116 -9.27 -23.65 7.81
C TRP A 116 -9.35 -24.63 6.65
N THR A 117 -10.48 -24.63 5.95
CA THR A 117 -10.62 -25.12 4.58
C THR A 117 -10.73 -23.92 3.65
N VAL A 118 -9.82 -23.80 2.70
CA VAL A 118 -9.72 -22.62 1.81
C VAL A 118 -10.01 -23.05 0.39
N THR A 119 -10.99 -22.39 -0.22
CA THR A 119 -11.42 -22.64 -1.60
C THR A 119 -10.84 -21.58 -2.52
N ALA A 120 -10.18 -22.04 -3.59
CA ALA A 120 -9.62 -21.19 -4.62
C ALA A 120 -10.19 -21.56 -6.00
N GLU A 121 -10.49 -20.56 -6.82
CA GLU A 121 -10.76 -20.71 -8.24
C GLU A 121 -9.45 -20.80 -9.01
N THR A 122 -9.39 -21.76 -9.94
CA THR A 122 -8.25 -21.94 -10.86
C THR A 122 -8.77 -22.12 -12.28
N PRO A 123 -7.91 -22.00 -13.31
CA PRO A 123 -8.29 -22.28 -14.69
C PRO A 123 -8.85 -23.70 -14.92
N ASP A 124 -8.46 -24.67 -14.08
CA ASP A 124 -8.91 -26.07 -14.16
C ASP A 124 -10.18 -26.35 -13.31
N GLY A 125 -10.71 -25.33 -12.64
CA GLY A 125 -11.86 -25.42 -11.73
C GLY A 125 -11.52 -25.11 -10.27
N PRO A 126 -12.52 -25.14 -9.38
CA PRO A 126 -12.31 -24.87 -7.96
C PRO A 126 -11.47 -25.97 -7.29
N THR A 127 -10.56 -25.56 -6.42
CA THR A 127 -9.71 -26.44 -5.61
C THR A 127 -9.77 -26.06 -4.14
N THR A 128 -9.42 -27.00 -3.26
CA THR A 128 -9.45 -26.81 -1.81
C THR A 128 -8.12 -27.19 -1.17
N ILE A 129 -7.64 -26.36 -0.25
CA ILE A 129 -6.47 -26.61 0.60
C ILE A 129 -6.86 -26.39 2.06
N THR A 130 -6.33 -27.20 2.98
CA THR A 130 -6.55 -27.00 4.40
C THR A 130 -5.33 -26.38 5.07
N THR A 131 -5.53 -25.58 6.11
CA THR A 131 -4.41 -24.99 6.86
C THR A 131 -4.69 -24.78 8.34
N SER A 132 -3.65 -24.80 9.16
CA SER A 132 -3.77 -24.49 10.59
C SER A 132 -3.75 -22.97 10.85
N LEU A 133 -3.08 -22.18 10.03
CA LEU A 133 -3.06 -20.71 10.09
C LEU A 133 -3.24 -20.09 8.71
N LEU A 134 -4.24 -19.23 8.56
CA LEU A 134 -4.50 -18.48 7.34
C LEU A 134 -3.95 -17.07 7.45
N TRP A 135 -3.09 -16.67 6.52
CA TRP A 135 -2.42 -15.38 6.53
C TRP A 135 -2.72 -14.57 5.26
N ALA A 136 -3.61 -13.58 5.40
CA ALA A 136 -3.99 -12.67 4.33
C ALA A 136 -2.88 -11.63 4.05
N CYS A 137 -2.23 -11.75 2.91
CA CYS A 137 -1.21 -10.84 2.39
C CYS A 137 -1.60 -10.25 1.03
N SER A 138 -2.90 -10.28 0.69
CA SER A 138 -3.47 -9.89 -0.61
C SER A 138 -3.51 -8.38 -0.86
N GLY A 139 -3.08 -7.56 0.11
CA GLY A 139 -3.19 -6.10 0.03
C GLY A 139 -4.58 -5.62 0.44
N TYR A 140 -4.93 -4.41 0.00
CA TYR A 140 -6.15 -3.72 0.45
C TYR A 140 -7.00 -3.16 -0.67
N TYR A 141 -6.63 -3.40 -1.93
CA TYR A 141 -7.33 -2.82 -3.07
C TYR A 141 -7.63 -3.88 -4.13
N ASP A 142 -8.70 -3.61 -4.87
CA ASP A 142 -9.17 -4.45 -5.97
C ASP A 142 -8.20 -4.39 -7.14
N TYR A 143 -7.74 -5.55 -7.59
CA TYR A 143 -6.82 -5.68 -8.72
C TYR A 143 -7.56 -5.68 -10.06
N ASP A 144 -8.85 -6.03 -10.06
CA ASP A 144 -9.69 -6.09 -11.27
C ASP A 144 -10.21 -4.71 -11.66
N GLN A 145 -10.43 -3.81 -10.69
CA GLN A 145 -10.98 -2.50 -10.98
C GLN A 145 -10.49 -1.37 -10.06
N GLY A 146 -9.90 -0.34 -10.66
CA GLY A 146 -9.60 0.93 -10.00
C GLY A 146 -10.84 1.83 -9.85
N PHE A 147 -10.74 2.89 -9.05
CA PHE A 147 -11.87 3.81 -8.88
C PHE A 147 -11.91 4.81 -10.03
N THR A 148 -12.98 4.81 -10.81
CA THR A 148 -13.27 5.85 -11.82
C THR A 148 -14.62 6.48 -11.50
N PRO A 149 -14.70 7.80 -11.25
CA PRO A 149 -15.99 8.46 -11.08
C PRO A 149 -16.75 8.50 -12.41
N THR A 150 -18.06 8.67 -12.34
CA THR A 150 -18.85 8.90 -13.55
C THR A 150 -18.49 10.25 -14.18
N PHE A 151 -18.10 10.23 -15.45
CA PHE A 151 -17.82 11.43 -16.23
C PHE A 151 -18.92 11.63 -17.28
N VAL A 152 -19.57 12.80 -17.24
CA VAL A 152 -20.58 13.16 -18.23
C VAL A 152 -19.90 13.36 -19.59
N GLY A 153 -20.46 12.80 -20.66
CA GLY A 153 -19.97 12.97 -22.03
C GLY A 153 -18.67 12.22 -22.36
N VAL A 154 -18.23 11.28 -21.52
CA VAL A 154 -16.99 10.53 -21.77
C VAL A 154 -17.03 9.75 -23.09
N ASP A 155 -18.21 9.25 -23.47
CA ASP A 155 -18.43 8.54 -24.73
C ASP A 155 -18.33 9.47 -25.97
N ASP A 156 -18.38 10.80 -25.78
CA ASP A 156 -18.22 11.79 -26.84
C ASP A 156 -16.75 12.12 -27.13
N PHE A 157 -15.81 11.73 -26.25
CA PHE A 157 -14.39 12.07 -26.40
C PHE A 157 -13.74 11.25 -27.52
N GLU A 158 -13.11 11.92 -28.49
CA GLU A 158 -12.51 11.26 -29.66
C GLU A 158 -11.09 10.73 -29.40
N GLY A 159 -10.48 11.11 -28.27
CA GLY A 159 -9.17 10.64 -27.84
C GLY A 159 -9.23 9.37 -26.99
N GLU A 160 -8.09 8.98 -26.42
CA GLU A 160 -7.98 7.76 -25.61
C GLU A 160 -8.16 8.05 -24.12
N VAL A 161 -9.00 7.28 -23.42
CA VAL A 161 -9.13 7.33 -21.96
C VAL A 161 -8.42 6.14 -21.34
N VAL A 162 -7.44 6.40 -20.48
CA VAL A 162 -6.56 5.38 -19.89
C VAL A 162 -6.65 5.41 -18.37
N HIS A 163 -6.86 4.25 -17.76
CA HIS A 163 -6.77 4.10 -16.31
C HIS A 163 -5.39 3.56 -15.91
N PRO A 164 -4.64 4.19 -14.97
CA PRO A 164 -3.28 3.78 -14.62
C PRO A 164 -3.12 2.32 -14.15
N GLN A 165 -4.16 1.74 -13.55
CA GLN A 165 -4.17 0.33 -13.13
C GLN A 165 -4.07 -0.66 -14.30
N HIS A 166 -4.62 -0.30 -15.47
CA HIS A 166 -4.63 -1.13 -16.68
C HIS A 166 -3.92 -0.39 -17.81
N TRP A 167 -2.71 0.09 -17.53
CA TRP A 167 -1.93 0.87 -18.48
C TRP A 167 -1.64 0.06 -19.76
N PRO A 168 -2.05 0.52 -20.96
CA PRO A 168 -1.77 -0.18 -22.21
C PRO A 168 -0.27 -0.18 -22.51
N ALA A 169 0.28 -1.34 -22.86
CA ALA A 169 1.71 -1.48 -23.13
C ALA A 169 2.17 -0.77 -24.42
N ASP A 170 1.24 -0.57 -25.34
CA ASP A 170 1.44 -0.03 -26.69
C ASP A 170 0.86 1.38 -26.86
N LEU A 171 0.50 2.06 -25.77
CA LEU A 171 0.05 3.45 -25.81
C LEU A 171 1.17 4.35 -26.34
N ASP A 172 1.02 4.85 -27.57
CA ASP A 172 1.87 5.91 -28.11
C ASP A 172 1.33 7.27 -27.65
N HIS A 173 2.08 7.94 -26.79
CA HIS A 173 1.78 9.28 -26.30
C HIS A 173 2.72 10.35 -26.88
N THR A 174 3.56 10.02 -27.85
CA THR A 174 4.55 10.95 -28.42
C THR A 174 3.86 12.15 -29.07
N GLY A 175 4.22 13.37 -28.63
CA GLY A 175 3.64 14.62 -29.12
C GLY A 175 2.16 14.85 -28.77
N LYS A 176 1.47 13.88 -28.17
CA LYS A 176 0.06 13.98 -27.76
C LYS A 176 -0.08 14.90 -26.54
N ARG A 177 -1.18 15.68 -26.51
CA ARG A 177 -1.60 16.45 -25.33
C ARG A 177 -2.26 15.51 -24.35
N ILE A 178 -1.83 15.54 -23.09
CA ILE A 178 -2.32 14.61 -22.07
C ILE A 178 -2.93 15.38 -20.91
N VAL A 179 -4.14 15.02 -20.52
CA VAL A 179 -4.75 15.48 -19.26
C VAL A 179 -4.75 14.32 -18.25
N VAL A 180 -4.03 14.48 -17.14
CA VAL A 180 -4.02 13.52 -16.03
C VAL A 180 -4.97 14.00 -14.95
N ILE A 181 -6.10 13.32 -14.78
CA ILE A 181 -7.13 13.63 -13.78
C ILE A 181 -6.73 13.01 -12.44
N GLY A 182 -6.38 13.85 -11.48
CA GLY A 182 -6.01 13.45 -10.12
C GLY A 182 -4.86 14.28 -9.56
N SER A 183 -4.71 14.26 -8.23
CA SER A 183 -3.60 14.90 -7.50
C SER A 183 -2.89 13.96 -6.53
N GLY A 184 -3.21 12.67 -6.55
CA GLY A 184 -2.56 11.67 -5.71
C GLY A 184 -1.17 11.26 -6.22
N ALA A 185 -0.53 10.34 -5.50
CA ALA A 185 0.81 9.82 -5.82
C ALA A 185 0.94 9.33 -7.27
N THR A 186 -0.10 8.66 -7.79
CA THR A 186 -0.16 8.20 -9.19
C THR A 186 -0.04 9.36 -10.18
N ALA A 187 -0.80 10.45 -10.00
CA ALA A 187 -0.76 11.61 -10.89
C ALA A 187 0.59 12.35 -10.80
N VAL A 188 1.07 12.58 -9.57
CA VAL A 188 2.35 13.27 -9.29
C VAL A 188 3.55 12.49 -9.83
N THR A 189 3.39 11.18 -10.04
CA THR A 189 4.40 10.30 -10.63
C THR A 189 4.29 10.27 -12.16
N LEU A 190 3.07 10.15 -12.69
CA LEU A 190 2.78 10.08 -14.12
C LEU A 190 3.15 11.35 -14.87
N VAL A 191 2.75 12.51 -14.34
CA VAL A 191 2.91 13.80 -15.02
C VAL A 191 4.37 14.06 -15.42
N PRO A 192 5.35 13.98 -14.51
CA PRO A 192 6.73 14.21 -14.91
C PRO A 192 7.28 13.10 -15.83
N ALA A 193 6.87 11.85 -15.64
CA ALA A 193 7.34 10.74 -16.46
C ALA A 193 6.83 10.81 -17.91
N LEU A 194 5.56 11.17 -18.11
CA LEU A 194 4.97 11.39 -19.43
C LEU A 194 5.62 12.59 -20.13
N SER A 195 5.73 13.71 -19.40
CA SER A 195 6.38 14.93 -19.89
C SER A 195 7.82 14.69 -20.34
N ALA A 196 8.58 13.90 -19.59
CA ALA A 196 9.97 13.57 -19.93
C ALA A 196 10.13 12.48 -21.01
N SER A 197 9.06 11.79 -21.41
CA SER A 197 9.09 10.68 -22.38
C SER A 197 8.52 11.05 -23.76
N GLY A 198 8.55 12.34 -24.11
CA GLY A 198 8.22 12.81 -25.44
C GLY A 198 6.74 13.12 -25.67
N ALA A 199 5.91 13.12 -24.62
CA ALA A 199 4.57 13.68 -24.70
C ALA A 199 4.62 15.15 -25.15
N GLY A 200 3.51 15.63 -25.73
CA GLY A 200 3.25 17.06 -25.84
C GLY A 200 2.99 17.68 -24.46
N PRO A 201 2.24 18.79 -24.38
CA PRO A 201 1.86 19.38 -23.11
C PRO A 201 1.10 18.39 -22.20
N VAL A 202 1.56 18.22 -20.96
CA VAL A 202 0.92 17.38 -19.95
C VAL A 202 0.28 18.25 -18.87
N THR A 203 -1.04 18.13 -18.67
CA THR A 203 -1.79 18.91 -17.69
C THR A 203 -2.29 18.01 -16.57
N MET A 204 -1.88 18.29 -15.33
CA MET A 204 -2.48 17.67 -14.15
C MET A 204 -3.76 18.41 -13.78
N LEU A 205 -4.92 17.77 -13.99
CA LEU A 205 -6.21 18.30 -13.57
C LEU A 205 -6.54 17.78 -12.16
N GLN A 206 -6.54 18.66 -11.18
CA GLN A 206 -6.86 18.33 -9.81
C GLN A 206 -8.14 19.01 -9.32
N ARG A 207 -8.97 18.28 -8.58
CA ARG A 207 -10.13 18.87 -7.88
C ARG A 207 -9.71 19.54 -6.58
N THR A 208 -8.86 18.86 -5.82
CA THR A 208 -8.33 19.32 -4.53
C THR A 208 -6.81 19.23 -4.58
N PRO A 209 -6.08 20.32 -4.32
CA PRO A 209 -4.63 20.29 -4.25
C PRO A 209 -4.13 19.29 -3.21
N THR A 210 -2.95 18.72 -3.43
CA THR A 210 -2.24 17.92 -2.42
C THR A 210 -0.94 18.59 -1.97
N TYR A 211 -0.42 18.16 -0.82
CA TYR A 211 0.91 18.57 -0.41
C TYR A 211 1.99 17.79 -1.17
N VAL A 212 2.87 18.52 -1.82
CA VAL A 212 4.03 17.99 -2.55
C VAL A 212 5.31 18.45 -1.87
N LEU A 213 6.25 17.53 -1.66
CA LEU A 213 7.61 17.83 -1.18
C LEU A 213 8.66 17.20 -2.08
N SER A 214 9.67 17.98 -2.45
CA SER A 214 10.83 17.48 -3.18
C SER A 214 11.83 16.82 -2.24
N VAL A 215 12.31 15.64 -2.62
CA VAL A 215 13.35 14.88 -1.91
C VAL A 215 14.38 14.34 -2.91
N PRO A 216 15.66 14.25 -2.56
CA PRO A 216 16.67 13.65 -3.43
C PRO A 216 16.38 12.15 -3.66
N SER A 217 16.54 11.67 -4.89
CA SER A 217 16.42 10.24 -5.21
C SER A 217 17.58 9.42 -4.64
N VAL A 218 18.77 10.03 -4.52
CA VAL A 218 19.98 9.43 -3.96
C VAL A 218 20.30 10.04 -2.59
N ASP A 219 20.39 9.19 -1.58
CA ASP A 219 20.80 9.61 -0.25
C ASP A 219 22.33 9.55 -0.11
N LYS A 220 22.99 10.69 -0.32
CA LYS A 220 24.46 10.80 -0.23
C LYS A 220 25.02 10.40 1.14
N ILE A 221 24.26 10.60 2.22
CA ILE A 221 24.66 10.17 3.57
C ILE A 221 24.62 8.65 3.63
N ALA A 222 23.57 8.03 3.09
CA ALA A 222 23.46 6.58 3.05
C ALA A 222 24.58 5.92 2.23
N VAL A 223 24.90 6.47 1.06
CA VAL A 223 26.02 6.03 0.22
C VAL A 223 27.36 6.15 0.96
N GLY A 224 27.59 7.27 1.67
CA GLY A 224 28.77 7.45 2.50
C GLY A 224 28.88 6.43 3.63
N LEU A 225 27.78 6.19 4.36
CA LEU A 225 27.71 5.19 5.43
C LEU A 225 27.99 3.78 4.90
N ARG A 226 27.51 3.44 3.69
CA ARG A 226 27.76 2.14 3.07
C ARG A 226 29.25 1.90 2.82
N LYS A 227 29.96 2.92 2.33
CA LYS A 227 31.42 2.84 2.08
C LYS A 227 32.23 2.60 3.36
N VAL A 228 31.74 3.06 4.52
CA VAL A 228 32.47 2.99 5.80
C VAL A 228 32.09 1.76 6.62
N LEU A 229 30.79 1.42 6.67
CA LEU A 229 30.24 0.39 7.56
C LEU A 229 29.94 -0.94 6.86
N GLY A 230 30.01 -0.98 5.52
CA GLY A 230 29.54 -2.10 4.71
C GLY A 230 28.01 -2.17 4.63
N ASP A 231 27.50 -3.08 3.78
CA ASP A 231 26.10 -3.10 3.36
C ASP A 231 25.12 -3.31 4.51
N ARG A 232 25.34 -4.31 5.36
CA ARG A 232 24.41 -4.65 6.45
C ARG A 232 24.33 -3.56 7.54
N ALA A 233 25.48 -3.13 8.06
CA ALA A 233 25.50 -2.15 9.16
C ALA A 233 25.02 -0.76 8.69
N SER A 234 25.38 -0.36 7.46
CA SER A 234 24.87 0.86 6.84
C SER A 234 23.35 0.80 6.64
N TYR A 235 22.82 -0.32 6.15
CA TYR A 235 21.38 -0.47 5.95
C TYR A 235 20.60 -0.32 7.26
N VAL A 236 21.08 -0.94 8.35
CA VAL A 236 20.47 -0.79 9.68
C VAL A 236 20.52 0.67 10.16
N ALA A 237 21.68 1.34 10.01
CA ALA A 237 21.84 2.73 10.42
C ALA A 237 20.91 3.67 9.61
N ASN A 238 20.86 3.50 8.29
CA ASN A 238 20.00 4.28 7.40
C ASN A 238 18.52 4.03 7.66
N ARG A 239 18.11 2.78 7.89
CA ARG A 239 16.73 2.44 8.26
C ARG A 239 16.30 3.21 9.51
N TRP A 240 17.11 3.18 10.57
CA TRP A 240 16.78 3.90 11.81
C TRP A 240 16.79 5.42 11.66
N ARG A 241 17.76 5.96 10.90
CA ARG A 241 17.78 7.39 10.56
C ARG A 241 16.50 7.80 9.83
N ASN A 242 16.10 7.06 8.80
CA ASN A 242 14.95 7.41 7.96
C ASN A 242 13.63 7.22 8.71
N ILE A 243 13.50 6.19 9.54
CA ILE A 243 12.38 6.07 10.50
C ILE A 243 12.31 7.32 11.39
N GLY A 244 13.45 7.77 11.93
CA GLY A 244 13.52 8.96 12.77
C GLY A 244 13.13 10.25 12.03
N VAL A 245 13.62 10.44 10.80
CA VAL A 245 13.29 11.59 9.95
C VAL A 245 11.80 11.62 9.59
N ALA A 246 11.25 10.49 9.10
CA ALA A 246 9.84 10.38 8.75
C ALA A 246 8.93 10.62 9.96
N THR A 247 9.27 10.01 11.11
CA THR A 247 8.54 10.22 12.37
C THR A 247 8.61 11.68 12.81
N GLY A 248 9.79 12.31 12.72
CA GLY A 248 9.97 13.72 13.04
C GLY A 248 9.14 14.64 12.16
N LEU A 249 9.11 14.39 10.84
CA LEU A 249 8.31 15.14 9.88
C LEU A 249 6.80 14.99 10.16
N TYR A 250 6.32 13.77 10.40
CA TYR A 250 4.93 13.51 10.74
C TYR A 250 4.54 14.22 12.05
N GLN A 251 5.34 14.06 13.11
CA GLN A 251 5.07 14.69 14.41
C GLN A 251 5.12 16.22 14.34
N PHE A 252 6.06 16.80 13.58
CA PHE A 252 6.11 18.23 13.34
C PHE A 252 4.85 18.72 12.63
N SER A 253 4.41 17.99 11.60
CA SER A 253 3.22 18.31 10.82
C SER A 253 1.96 18.28 11.69
N GLN A 254 1.79 17.24 12.49
CA GLN A 254 0.59 17.07 13.34
C GLN A 254 0.58 18.00 14.56
N ARG A 255 1.76 18.32 15.14
CA ARG A 255 1.83 19.22 16.32
C ARG A 255 1.89 20.70 15.97
N ARG A 256 2.36 21.05 14.77
CA ARG A 256 2.54 22.43 14.30
C ARG A 256 2.08 22.59 12.84
N PRO A 257 0.82 22.26 12.51
CA PRO A 257 0.33 22.17 11.12
C PRO A 257 0.48 23.48 10.35
N VAL A 258 0.19 24.62 10.98
CA VAL A 258 0.35 25.95 10.35
C VAL A 258 1.82 26.23 9.97
N ALA A 259 2.78 25.82 10.80
CA ALA A 259 4.20 26.02 10.52
C ALA A 259 4.66 25.08 9.39
N ALA A 260 4.21 23.83 9.41
CA ALA A 260 4.49 22.85 8.36
C ALA A 260 3.93 23.30 7.00
N ARG A 261 2.66 23.75 6.94
CA ARG A 261 2.05 24.33 5.74
C ARG A 261 2.88 25.50 5.19
N LYS A 262 3.30 26.43 6.05
CA LYS A 262 4.14 27.57 5.64
C LYS A 262 5.50 27.14 5.10
N LEU A 263 6.12 26.12 5.70
CA LEU A 263 7.40 25.58 5.22
C LEU A 263 7.25 24.93 3.84
N ILE A 264 6.27 24.03 3.69
CA ILE A 264 6.00 23.33 2.42
C ILE A 264 5.70 24.35 1.31
N ARG A 265 4.80 25.32 1.56
CA ARG A 265 4.49 26.38 0.59
C ARG A 265 5.74 27.16 0.18
N ARG A 266 6.59 27.56 1.14
CA ARG A 266 7.84 28.27 0.84
C ARG A 266 8.82 27.45 -0.01
N LEU A 267 8.90 26.14 0.22
CA LEU A 267 9.75 25.25 -0.59
C LEU A 267 9.20 25.15 -2.01
N ASN A 268 7.90 24.94 -2.17
CA ASN A 268 7.26 24.83 -3.49
C ASN A 268 7.40 26.14 -4.28
N THR A 269 7.16 27.30 -3.66
CA THR A 269 7.35 28.60 -4.32
C THR A 269 8.79 28.81 -4.83
N LYS A 270 9.80 28.28 -4.14
CA LYS A 270 11.20 28.40 -4.58
C LYS A 270 11.54 27.49 -5.76
N LEU A 271 10.81 26.39 -5.94
CA LEU A 271 11.04 25.41 -6.99
C LEU A 271 10.20 25.70 -8.25
N LEU A 272 9.22 26.59 -8.15
CA LEU A 272 8.33 26.97 -9.24
C LEU A 272 8.80 28.25 -9.95
N PRO A 273 8.38 28.47 -11.21
CA PRO A 273 8.62 29.71 -11.93
C PRO A 273 8.10 30.94 -11.18
N ALA A 274 8.75 32.07 -11.40
CA ALA A 274 8.29 33.35 -10.86
C ALA A 274 6.86 33.65 -11.34
N GLY A 275 5.95 33.97 -10.41
CA GLY A 275 4.56 34.29 -10.70
C GLY A 275 3.61 33.09 -10.83
N TYR A 276 4.08 31.85 -10.63
CA TYR A 276 3.20 30.67 -10.64
C TYR A 276 2.13 30.76 -9.54
N ASP A 277 0.89 30.37 -9.85
CA ASP A 277 -0.24 30.43 -8.91
C ASP A 277 -0.20 29.30 -7.87
N VAL A 278 0.67 29.49 -6.88
CA VAL A 278 0.84 28.56 -5.76
C VAL A 278 -0.40 28.50 -4.86
N ASP A 279 -1.15 29.60 -4.74
CA ASP A 279 -2.29 29.69 -3.84
C ASP A 279 -3.50 28.92 -4.36
N THR A 280 -3.60 28.76 -5.68
CA THR A 280 -4.58 27.86 -6.30
C THR A 280 -4.07 26.42 -6.36
N HIS A 281 -2.85 26.18 -6.83
CA HIS A 281 -2.41 24.83 -7.22
C HIS A 281 -1.70 24.02 -6.11
N PHE A 282 -1.24 24.66 -5.04
CA PHE A 282 -0.48 24.01 -3.96
C PHE A 282 -0.98 24.39 -2.56
N ASN A 283 -2.27 24.70 -2.42
CA ASN A 283 -2.90 25.07 -1.16
C ASN A 283 -4.06 24.12 -0.79
N PRO A 284 -3.75 22.93 -0.23
CA PRO A 284 -4.79 21.99 0.20
C PRO A 284 -5.66 22.56 1.34
N PRO A 285 -6.96 22.22 1.39
CA PRO A 285 -7.88 22.68 2.43
C PRO A 285 -7.77 21.92 3.76
N TYR A 286 -6.89 20.92 3.85
CA TYR A 286 -6.63 20.07 5.03
C TYR A 286 -5.19 20.26 5.53
N ASP A 287 -4.85 19.80 6.74
CA ASP A 287 -3.49 19.97 7.29
C ASP A 287 -2.51 18.89 6.80
N PRO A 288 -1.18 19.16 6.80
CA PRO A 288 -0.21 18.18 6.35
C PRO A 288 -0.32 16.86 7.14
N TRP A 289 -0.39 15.74 6.41
CA TRP A 289 -0.61 14.37 6.88
C TRP A 289 -2.03 13.97 7.30
N ASP A 290 -3.03 14.86 7.22
CA ASP A 290 -4.45 14.43 7.31
C ASP A 290 -4.83 13.55 6.11
N GLN A 291 -4.18 13.83 4.98
CA GLN A 291 -4.06 12.93 3.84
C GLN A 291 -2.59 12.70 3.51
N ARG A 292 -2.30 11.60 2.80
CA ARG A 292 -0.92 11.24 2.43
C ARG A 292 -0.29 12.33 1.56
N MET A 293 0.90 12.77 1.96
CA MET A 293 1.70 13.71 1.18
C MET A 293 2.35 13.00 -0.01
N CYS A 294 2.56 13.73 -1.11
CA CYS A 294 3.28 13.23 -2.27
C CYS A 294 4.75 13.67 -2.20
N LEU A 295 5.66 12.72 -2.44
CA LEU A 295 7.09 12.98 -2.51
C LEU A 295 7.55 12.93 -3.96
N VAL A 296 8.26 13.96 -4.41
CA VAL A 296 8.77 14.07 -5.79
C VAL A 296 10.30 13.96 -5.80
N PRO A 297 10.87 12.97 -6.50
CA PRO A 297 12.31 12.79 -6.57
C PRO A 297 12.95 13.89 -7.41
N ASP A 298 14.05 14.47 -6.91
CA ASP A 298 14.91 15.42 -7.64
C ASP A 298 14.16 16.62 -8.23
N SER A 299 13.04 16.99 -7.61
CA SER A 299 12.14 18.05 -8.08
C SER A 299 11.59 17.81 -9.50
N ASP A 300 11.45 16.55 -9.93
CA ASP A 300 11.03 16.18 -11.28
C ASP A 300 9.79 16.96 -11.76
N LEU A 301 8.69 16.93 -11.00
CA LEU A 301 7.46 17.67 -11.31
C LEU A 301 7.70 19.19 -11.45
N PHE A 302 8.44 19.78 -10.51
CA PHE A 302 8.72 21.22 -10.52
C PHE A 302 9.60 21.63 -11.70
N ARG A 303 10.54 20.77 -12.10
CA ARG A 303 11.38 20.96 -13.29
C ARG A 303 10.53 20.93 -14.56
N GLU A 304 9.67 19.93 -14.72
CA GLU A 304 8.80 19.83 -15.89
C GLU A 304 7.84 21.03 -16.01
N ILE A 305 7.33 21.54 -14.88
CA ILE A 305 6.55 22.78 -14.83
C ILE A 305 7.39 23.98 -15.25
N SER A 306 8.63 24.07 -14.74
CA SER A 306 9.51 25.21 -15.03
C SER A 306 9.98 25.25 -16.48
N GLU A 307 10.08 24.10 -17.12
CA GLU A 307 10.43 23.96 -18.53
C GLU A 307 9.20 24.08 -19.46
N GLY A 308 8.01 24.34 -18.90
CA GLY A 308 6.77 24.56 -19.64
C GLY A 308 6.17 23.31 -20.28
N ARG A 309 6.68 22.12 -19.94
CA ARG A 309 6.17 20.84 -20.47
C ARG A 309 5.00 20.30 -19.67
N ALA A 310 4.93 20.64 -18.38
CA ALA A 310 3.83 20.29 -17.51
C ALA A 310 3.10 21.52 -16.94
N SER A 311 1.81 21.38 -16.66
CA SER A 311 1.03 22.39 -15.94
C SER A 311 0.07 21.74 -14.94
N ILE A 312 -0.43 22.54 -13.99
CA ILE A 312 -1.44 22.10 -13.03
C ILE A 312 -2.65 23.00 -13.22
N VAL A 313 -3.82 22.40 -13.32
CA VAL A 313 -5.10 23.10 -13.34
C VAL A 313 -5.93 22.62 -12.16
N THR A 314 -6.46 23.54 -11.37
CA THR A 314 -7.33 23.21 -10.23
C THR A 314 -8.74 23.62 -10.58
N GLY A 315 -9.63 22.64 -10.73
CA GLY A 315 -10.98 22.86 -11.21
C GLY A 315 -11.87 21.62 -11.10
N GLN A 316 -13.16 21.83 -11.34
CA GLN A 316 -14.14 20.75 -11.41
C GLN A 316 -14.53 20.50 -12.86
N ILE A 317 -14.58 19.22 -13.23
CA ILE A 317 -15.01 18.77 -14.55
C ILE A 317 -16.53 19.00 -14.65
N GLU A 318 -16.96 19.69 -15.70
CA GLU A 318 -18.37 19.77 -16.07
C GLU A 318 -18.75 18.56 -16.92
N ARG A 319 -18.01 18.34 -18.02
CA ARG A 319 -18.18 17.20 -18.93
C ARG A 319 -16.97 17.01 -19.83
N PHE A 320 -16.87 15.85 -20.44
CA PHE A 320 -15.99 15.61 -21.57
C PHE A 320 -16.63 16.22 -22.83
N THR A 321 -15.77 16.69 -23.73
CA THR A 321 -16.12 17.17 -25.07
C THR A 321 -15.44 16.25 -26.08
N ARG A 322 -15.72 16.46 -27.37
CA ARG A 322 -14.98 15.76 -28.43
C ARG A 322 -13.47 15.99 -28.37
N ALA A 323 -13.03 17.17 -27.94
CA ALA A 323 -11.64 17.62 -28.00
C ALA A 323 -10.90 17.59 -26.65
N GLY A 324 -11.57 17.28 -25.55
CA GLY A 324 -10.96 17.31 -24.23
C GLY A 324 -11.94 17.36 -23.06
N VAL A 325 -11.60 18.14 -22.04
CA VAL A 325 -12.34 18.22 -20.77
C VAL A 325 -12.78 19.65 -20.51
N LEU A 326 -14.09 19.89 -20.50
CA LEU A 326 -14.69 21.18 -20.12
C LEU A 326 -14.80 21.27 -18.60
N LEU A 327 -14.30 22.37 -18.05
CA LEU A 327 -14.37 22.70 -16.64
C LEU A 327 -15.58 23.59 -16.36
N THR A 328 -16.09 23.51 -15.14
CA THR A 328 -17.24 24.32 -14.66
C THR A 328 -17.02 25.84 -14.69
N ASN A 329 -15.78 26.30 -14.81
CA ASN A 329 -15.45 27.72 -14.97
C ASN A 329 -15.48 28.18 -16.45
N GLY A 330 -15.78 27.27 -17.39
CA GLY A 330 -15.83 27.53 -18.83
C GLY A 330 -14.53 27.25 -19.58
N ASP A 331 -13.42 26.96 -18.89
CA ASP A 331 -12.16 26.61 -19.54
C ASP A 331 -12.22 25.18 -20.10
N GLU A 332 -11.65 24.97 -21.28
CA GLU A 332 -11.54 23.64 -21.90
C GLU A 332 -10.08 23.20 -21.98
N LEU A 333 -9.80 22.03 -21.40
CA LEU A 333 -8.49 21.40 -21.48
C LEU A 333 -8.46 20.44 -22.66
N ALA A 334 -7.87 20.86 -23.77
CA ALA A 334 -7.72 20.02 -24.94
C ALA A 334 -6.80 18.83 -24.66
N ALA A 335 -7.21 17.63 -25.05
CA ALA A 335 -6.50 16.39 -24.78
C ALA A 335 -6.64 15.43 -25.96
N ASP A 336 -5.55 14.72 -26.27
CA ASP A 336 -5.57 13.57 -27.17
C ASP A 336 -5.61 12.27 -26.33
N VAL A 337 -5.11 12.32 -25.09
CA VAL A 337 -5.20 11.25 -24.09
C VAL A 337 -5.66 11.82 -22.75
N VAL A 338 -6.61 11.18 -22.10
CA VAL A 338 -7.03 11.48 -20.73
C VAL A 338 -6.67 10.31 -19.83
N VAL A 339 -5.87 10.57 -18.79
CA VAL A 339 -5.49 9.55 -17.80
C VAL A 339 -6.29 9.73 -16.52
N THR A 340 -7.09 8.74 -16.14
CA THR A 340 -7.94 8.80 -14.94
C THR A 340 -7.18 8.29 -13.71
N ALA A 341 -6.22 9.07 -13.20
CA ALA A 341 -5.48 8.79 -11.97
C ALA A 341 -6.32 9.03 -10.70
N THR A 342 -7.52 8.45 -10.66
CA THR A 342 -8.62 8.77 -9.73
C THR A 342 -8.64 7.89 -8.48
N GLY A 343 -7.68 6.98 -8.32
CA GLY A 343 -7.46 6.19 -7.12
C GLY A 343 -7.92 4.74 -7.24
N LEU A 344 -8.16 4.11 -6.08
CA LEU A 344 -8.36 2.67 -5.95
C LEU A 344 -9.72 2.36 -5.33
N ASN A 345 -10.24 1.17 -5.63
CA ASN A 345 -11.32 0.56 -4.85
C ASN A 345 -10.69 -0.29 -3.75
N LEU A 346 -11.16 -0.11 -2.50
CA LEU A 346 -10.69 -0.93 -1.39
C LEU A 346 -11.39 -2.29 -1.41
N LEU A 347 -10.60 -3.34 -1.23
CA LEU A 347 -11.07 -4.71 -1.14
C LEU A 347 -10.31 -5.42 -0.02
N ALA A 348 -11.02 -5.68 1.08
CA ALA A 348 -10.44 -6.39 2.21
C ALA A 348 -10.17 -7.85 1.81
N PHE A 349 -8.99 -8.35 2.20
CA PHE A 349 -8.62 -9.76 2.09
C PHE A 349 -8.73 -10.38 0.70
N GLY A 350 -8.67 -9.57 -0.36
CA GLY A 350 -8.83 -10.03 -1.75
C GLY A 350 -10.27 -10.42 -2.11
N GLY A 351 -11.25 -10.04 -1.29
CA GLY A 351 -12.67 -10.29 -1.52
C GLY A 351 -13.15 -11.68 -1.11
N MET A 352 -12.32 -12.48 -0.43
CA MET A 352 -12.74 -13.79 0.05
C MET A 352 -13.78 -13.68 1.18
N THR A 353 -14.75 -14.59 1.16
CA THR A 353 -15.67 -14.78 2.29
C THR A 353 -14.97 -15.57 3.39
N LEU A 354 -15.18 -15.16 4.64
CA LEU A 354 -14.70 -15.88 5.82
C LEU A 354 -15.90 -16.48 6.57
N SER A 355 -15.77 -17.70 7.06
CA SER A 355 -16.77 -18.28 7.97
C SER A 355 -16.10 -18.99 9.15
N VAL A 356 -16.82 -19.08 10.27
CA VAL A 356 -16.43 -19.80 11.48
C VAL A 356 -17.58 -20.73 11.86
N ASP A 357 -17.33 -22.04 11.84
CA ASP A 357 -18.31 -23.08 12.18
C ASP A 357 -19.64 -22.92 11.40
N GLY A 358 -19.53 -22.59 10.11
CA GLY A 358 -20.66 -22.39 9.19
C GLY A 358 -21.36 -21.03 9.29
N THR A 359 -20.89 -20.12 10.14
CA THR A 359 -21.41 -18.75 10.24
C THR A 359 -20.47 -17.78 9.52
N GLU A 360 -20.98 -17.06 8.53
CA GLU A 360 -20.22 -16.03 7.81
C GLU A 360 -19.78 -14.90 8.75
N VAL A 361 -18.55 -14.44 8.58
CA VAL A 361 -17.96 -13.34 9.36
C VAL A 361 -18.23 -12.03 8.64
N ASP A 362 -19.11 -11.21 9.21
CA ASP A 362 -19.30 -9.84 8.73
C ASP A 362 -18.19 -8.92 9.27
N LEU A 363 -17.34 -8.41 8.38
CA LEU A 363 -16.15 -7.64 8.77
C LEU A 363 -16.46 -6.43 9.67
N PRO A 364 -17.48 -5.60 9.38
CA PRO A 364 -17.85 -4.47 10.22
C PRO A 364 -18.24 -4.87 11.65
N ASP A 365 -18.63 -6.11 11.90
CA ASP A 365 -18.93 -6.61 13.26
C ASP A 365 -17.70 -7.12 14.01
N THR A 366 -16.59 -7.26 13.31
CA THR A 366 -15.29 -7.61 13.92
C THR A 366 -14.51 -6.37 14.37
N MET A 367 -13.53 -6.60 15.24
CA MET A 367 -12.56 -5.61 15.70
C MET A 367 -11.14 -6.10 15.43
N ALA A 368 -10.27 -5.20 14.97
CA ALA A 368 -8.88 -5.54 14.66
C ALA A 368 -7.99 -5.54 15.92
N TYR A 369 -7.50 -6.71 16.30
CA TYR A 369 -6.50 -6.87 17.36
C TYR A 369 -5.10 -6.55 16.82
N LYS A 370 -4.43 -5.55 17.42
CA LYS A 370 -3.10 -5.04 17.01
C LYS A 370 -2.98 -4.67 15.52
N ALA A 371 -4.11 -4.49 14.85
CA ALA A 371 -4.24 -4.39 13.39
C ALA A 371 -3.56 -5.55 12.63
N LEU A 372 -3.69 -6.78 13.12
CA LEU A 372 -3.16 -7.98 12.47
C LEU A 372 -4.01 -9.25 12.61
N MET A 373 -5.04 -9.28 13.47
CA MET A 373 -6.03 -10.38 13.58
C MET A 373 -7.42 -9.80 13.79
N LEU A 374 -8.47 -10.59 13.53
CA LEU A 374 -9.87 -10.19 13.71
C LEU A 374 -10.50 -10.85 14.93
N SER A 375 -11.26 -10.08 15.71
CA SER A 375 -12.00 -10.59 16.86
C SER A 375 -12.94 -11.74 16.46
N GLY A 376 -12.90 -12.84 17.21
CA GLY A 376 -13.78 -13.99 16.95
C GLY A 376 -13.37 -14.85 15.75
N VAL A 377 -12.27 -14.54 15.06
CA VAL A 377 -11.78 -15.32 13.91
C VAL A 377 -10.47 -16.04 14.28
N PRO A 378 -10.51 -17.36 14.52
CA PRO A 378 -9.34 -18.10 15.02
C PRO A 378 -8.25 -18.26 13.96
N ASN A 379 -6.97 -18.14 14.37
CA ASN A 379 -5.80 -18.36 13.50
C ASN A 379 -5.85 -17.63 12.14
N PHE A 380 -6.59 -16.53 12.05
CA PHE A 380 -6.62 -15.65 10.88
C PHE A 380 -5.79 -14.41 11.15
N VAL A 381 -4.75 -14.23 10.35
CA VAL A 381 -3.84 -13.07 10.42
C VAL A 381 -3.92 -12.31 9.11
N PHE A 382 -3.84 -10.99 9.17
CA PHE A 382 -3.73 -10.16 7.97
C PHE A 382 -2.59 -9.15 8.10
N THR A 383 -1.98 -8.83 6.95
CA THR A 383 -0.92 -7.83 6.87
C THR A 383 -1.45 -6.55 6.26
N ILE A 384 -1.47 -5.48 7.06
CA ILE A 384 -1.73 -4.11 6.59
C ILE A 384 -0.61 -3.18 7.01
N GLY A 385 -0.20 -2.26 6.14
CA GLY A 385 0.86 -1.28 6.41
C GLY A 385 0.40 -0.06 7.20
N TYR A 386 1.33 0.86 7.45
CA TYR A 386 1.01 2.18 7.97
C TYR A 386 0.47 3.12 6.88
N THR A 387 -0.37 4.07 7.26
CA THR A 387 -0.79 5.17 6.35
C THR A 387 0.23 6.30 6.28
N ASN A 388 1.01 6.49 7.36
CA ASN A 388 1.98 7.58 7.55
C ASN A 388 3.45 7.13 7.52
N ALA A 389 3.71 5.85 7.26
CA ALA A 389 5.05 5.28 7.19
C ALA A 389 5.11 4.13 6.17
N SER A 390 6.31 3.61 5.94
CA SER A 390 6.54 2.56 4.94
C SER A 390 5.81 1.27 5.29
N TRP A 391 5.20 0.65 4.28
CA TRP A 391 4.35 -0.52 4.40
C TRP A 391 5.03 -1.69 5.14
N THR A 392 6.27 -2.00 4.78
CA THR A 392 7.01 -3.15 5.30
C THR A 392 7.47 -2.99 6.73
N LEU A 393 7.50 -1.77 7.29
CA LEU A 393 7.77 -1.59 8.72
C LEU A 393 6.70 -2.29 9.58
N LYS A 394 5.43 -2.28 9.15
CA LYS A 394 4.36 -3.02 9.82
C LYS A 394 4.36 -4.48 9.39
N ALA A 395 4.57 -4.78 8.11
CA ALA A 395 4.61 -6.17 7.62
C ALA A 395 5.68 -7.01 8.34
N ASP A 396 6.88 -6.47 8.56
CA ASP A 396 7.95 -7.12 9.33
C ASP A 396 7.48 -7.43 10.77
N LEU A 397 6.76 -6.51 11.42
CA LEU A 397 6.25 -6.71 12.78
C LEU A 397 5.16 -7.78 12.83
N VAL A 398 4.24 -7.79 11.85
CA VAL A 398 3.22 -8.84 11.73
C VAL A 398 3.91 -10.18 11.55
N ALA A 399 4.90 -10.29 10.66
CA ALA A 399 5.58 -11.54 10.41
C ALA A 399 6.34 -12.09 11.62
N GLU A 400 7.04 -11.21 12.35
CA GLU A 400 7.67 -11.58 13.62
C GLU A 400 6.62 -12.02 14.67
N TYR A 401 5.46 -11.37 14.73
CA TYR A 401 4.38 -11.75 15.63
C TYR A 401 3.83 -13.14 15.31
N VAL A 402 3.58 -13.44 14.03
CA VAL A 402 3.12 -14.76 13.59
C VAL A 402 4.11 -15.84 13.99
N CYS A 403 5.40 -15.67 13.70
CA CYS A 403 6.40 -16.67 14.10
C CYS A 403 6.42 -16.90 15.62
N ARG A 404 6.27 -15.84 16.43
CA ARG A 404 6.18 -15.96 17.89
C ARG A 404 4.90 -16.64 18.36
N LEU A 405 3.77 -16.32 17.73
CA LEU A 405 2.48 -16.96 18.01
C LEU A 405 2.56 -18.47 17.71
N LEU A 406 3.11 -18.82 16.55
CA LEU A 406 3.31 -20.21 16.14
C LEU A 406 4.20 -20.99 17.12
N SER A 407 5.34 -20.41 17.53
CA SER A 407 6.20 -21.02 18.56
C SER A 407 5.46 -21.21 19.88
N HIS A 408 4.68 -20.21 20.30
CA HIS A 408 3.91 -20.30 21.54
C HIS A 408 2.82 -21.38 21.50
N LEU A 409 2.12 -21.54 20.36
CA LEU A 409 1.16 -22.62 20.16
C LEU A 409 1.83 -24.00 20.28
N ASP A 410 3.01 -24.18 19.65
CA ASP A 410 3.79 -25.42 19.76
C ASP A 410 4.22 -25.70 21.20
N GLU A 411 4.80 -24.71 21.88
CA GLU A 411 5.34 -24.82 23.24
C GLU A 411 4.26 -25.15 24.28
N THR A 412 3.04 -24.66 24.06
CA THR A 412 1.91 -24.85 24.99
C THR A 412 1.00 -26.01 24.58
N GLY A 413 1.24 -26.64 23.43
CA GLY A 413 0.38 -27.69 22.87
C GLY A 413 -1.02 -27.19 22.47
N ARG A 414 -1.18 -25.88 22.23
CA ARG A 414 -2.42 -25.26 21.78
C ARG A 414 -2.52 -25.30 20.26
N ARG A 415 -3.73 -25.41 19.71
CA ARG A 415 -3.95 -25.51 18.27
C ARG A 415 -4.33 -24.17 17.65
N PHE A 416 -5.00 -23.31 18.40
CA PHE A 416 -5.43 -22.01 17.87
C PHE A 416 -5.40 -20.89 18.90
N ALA A 417 -5.34 -19.67 18.37
CA ALA A 417 -5.53 -18.43 19.11
C ALA A 417 -6.62 -17.59 18.43
N VAL A 418 -7.52 -17.03 19.23
CA VAL A 418 -8.59 -16.14 18.78
C VAL A 418 -8.65 -14.89 19.66
N PRO A 419 -8.56 -13.68 19.09
CA PRO A 419 -8.68 -12.48 19.88
C PRO A 419 -10.15 -12.22 20.22
N GLN A 420 -10.41 -11.83 21.45
CA GLN A 420 -11.76 -11.57 21.95
C GLN A 420 -11.76 -10.27 22.76
N PRO A 421 -12.46 -9.20 22.30
CA PRO A 421 -12.50 -7.95 23.03
C PRO A 421 -13.29 -8.13 24.31
N ASP A 422 -12.83 -7.49 25.38
CA ASP A 422 -13.66 -7.33 26.57
C ASP A 422 -14.89 -6.48 26.21
N PRO A 423 -16.09 -6.79 26.75
CA PRO A 423 -17.31 -6.03 26.47
C PRO A 423 -17.21 -4.52 26.78
N SER A 424 -16.25 -4.09 27.60
CA SER A 424 -16.02 -2.67 27.89
C SER A 424 -15.32 -1.89 26.76
N VAL A 425 -14.70 -2.58 25.79
CA VAL A 425 -13.99 -1.96 24.65
C VAL A 425 -15.01 -1.34 23.70
N ARG A 426 -14.90 -0.03 23.46
CA ARG A 426 -15.85 0.68 22.59
C ARG A 426 -15.36 0.73 21.16
N PRO A 427 -16.23 0.44 20.17
CA PRO A 427 -15.83 0.48 18.77
C PRO A 427 -15.54 1.90 18.29
N ARG A 428 -14.60 2.00 17.35
CA ARG A 428 -14.18 3.19 16.62
C ARG A 428 -14.01 2.81 15.13
N PRO A 429 -14.12 3.76 14.19
CA PRO A 429 -13.79 3.52 12.79
C PRO A 429 -12.38 2.96 12.64
N PHE A 430 -12.15 2.02 11.69
CA PHE A 430 -10.89 1.28 11.55
C PHE A 430 -9.63 2.16 11.53
N MET A 431 -9.69 3.28 10.82
CA MET A 431 -8.60 4.23 10.63
C MET A 431 -9.13 5.66 10.73
N ASP A 432 -8.40 6.51 11.45
CA ASP A 432 -8.60 7.96 11.46
C ASP A 432 -7.81 8.57 10.29
N PHE A 433 -8.26 8.36 9.04
CA PHE A 433 -7.57 8.83 7.82
C PHE A 433 -8.55 9.38 6.78
N GLU A 434 -8.46 10.67 6.48
CA GLU A 434 -9.45 11.42 5.68
C GLU A 434 -9.24 11.33 4.16
N ALA A 435 -8.67 10.23 3.67
CA ALA A 435 -8.54 10.01 2.24
C ALA A 435 -9.87 9.50 1.66
N GLY A 436 -10.34 10.12 0.58
CA GLY A 436 -11.66 9.81 0.00
C GLY A 436 -11.87 8.34 -0.38
N TYR A 437 -10.82 7.59 -0.75
CA TYR A 437 -10.94 6.17 -1.04
C TYR A 437 -11.12 5.30 0.22
N VAL A 438 -10.56 5.72 1.37
CA VAL A 438 -10.79 5.04 2.66
C VAL A 438 -12.19 5.30 3.14
N LEU A 439 -12.64 6.55 3.11
CA LEU A 439 -13.97 6.95 3.55
C LEU A 439 -15.09 6.17 2.83
N ARG A 440 -14.92 5.88 1.53
CA ARG A 440 -15.89 5.10 0.74
C ARG A 440 -16.05 3.64 1.17
N ALA A 441 -15.08 3.08 1.89
CA ALA A 441 -15.10 1.68 2.29
C ALA A 441 -15.16 1.47 3.80
N LEU A 442 -15.20 2.54 4.61
CA LEU A 442 -15.18 2.44 6.08
C LEU A 442 -16.25 1.51 6.62
N ASP A 443 -17.46 1.54 6.05
CA ASP A 443 -18.59 0.69 6.47
C ASP A 443 -18.44 -0.79 6.09
N ARG A 444 -17.37 -1.16 5.37
CA ARG A 444 -17.05 -2.53 4.95
C ARG A 444 -15.77 -3.07 5.60
N LEU A 445 -15.13 -2.27 6.46
CA LEU A 445 -13.87 -2.61 7.12
C LEU A 445 -14.11 -3.00 8.58
N PRO A 446 -13.23 -3.81 9.18
CA PRO A 446 -13.29 -4.12 10.61
C PRO A 446 -13.16 -2.87 11.47
N LYS A 447 -13.79 -2.86 12.64
CA LYS A 447 -13.68 -1.74 13.60
C LYS A 447 -12.31 -1.78 14.30
N GLN A 448 -11.92 -0.67 14.93
CA GLN A 448 -10.88 -0.66 15.96
C GLN A 448 -11.52 -0.38 17.33
N GLY A 449 -10.76 -0.54 18.42
CA GLY A 449 -11.18 -0.21 19.78
C GLY A 449 -10.68 1.14 20.27
N ASP A 450 -11.22 1.60 21.40
CA ASP A 450 -10.78 2.84 22.07
C ASP A 450 -9.61 2.63 23.05
N VAL A 451 -9.25 1.38 23.35
CA VAL A 451 -8.16 0.97 24.24
C VAL A 451 -7.20 -0.04 23.59
N GLU A 452 -5.98 -0.15 24.11
CA GLU A 452 -5.04 -1.22 23.68
C GLU A 452 -5.55 -2.59 24.17
N PRO A 453 -5.27 -3.69 23.44
CA PRO A 453 -4.53 -3.80 22.17
C PRO A 453 -5.37 -3.57 20.89
N TRP A 454 -6.61 -3.07 21.03
CA TRP A 454 -7.58 -2.90 19.96
C TRP A 454 -7.49 -1.54 19.23
N LYS A 455 -6.81 -0.56 19.83
CA LYS A 455 -6.60 0.77 19.27
C LYS A 455 -5.38 0.86 18.37
N LEU A 456 -5.56 1.27 17.11
CA LEU A 456 -4.50 1.49 16.14
C LEU A 456 -3.84 2.86 16.33
N LYS A 457 -2.53 2.91 16.58
CA LYS A 457 -1.79 4.15 16.85
C LYS A 457 -0.93 4.69 15.70
N GLN A 458 -0.96 4.04 14.52
CA GLN A 458 -0.16 4.40 13.32
C GLN A 458 1.27 4.86 13.69
N ASN A 459 1.96 4.07 14.53
CA ASN A 459 3.24 4.46 15.10
C ASN A 459 4.17 3.26 15.24
N TYR A 460 5.25 3.26 14.46
CA TYR A 460 6.19 2.15 14.42
C TYR A 460 6.89 1.86 15.76
N PHE A 461 7.25 2.87 16.54
CA PHE A 461 7.93 2.64 17.83
C PHE A 461 7.00 2.04 18.87
N HIS A 462 5.75 2.48 18.89
CA HIS A 462 4.71 1.90 19.74
C HIS A 462 4.42 0.45 19.33
N ASP A 463 4.22 0.20 18.05
CA ASP A 463 3.94 -1.15 17.51
C ASP A 463 5.13 -2.10 17.70
N MET A 464 6.36 -1.61 17.60
CA MET A 464 7.55 -2.41 17.92
C MET A 464 7.54 -2.88 19.39
N ARG A 465 7.01 -2.07 20.33
CA ARG A 465 6.87 -2.50 21.72
C ARG A 465 5.71 -3.49 21.88
N SER A 466 4.54 -3.20 21.32
CA SER A 466 3.32 -3.98 21.55
C SER A 466 3.28 -5.30 20.77
N ILE A 467 3.81 -5.33 19.55
CA ILE A 467 3.75 -6.47 18.63
C ILE A 467 5.01 -7.31 18.75
N ARG A 468 6.20 -6.73 18.53
CA ARG A 468 7.46 -7.49 18.54
C ARG A 468 7.85 -7.97 19.95
N ARG A 469 7.54 -7.20 21.00
CA ARG A 469 7.96 -7.51 22.38
C ARG A 469 6.81 -7.78 23.35
N GLY A 470 5.56 -7.52 22.97
CA GLY A 470 4.41 -7.77 23.83
C GLY A 470 4.19 -9.27 24.06
N ALA A 471 3.59 -9.62 25.18
CA ALA A 471 3.21 -11.01 25.49
C ALA A 471 2.23 -11.54 24.43
N ILE A 472 2.30 -12.84 24.15
CA ILE A 472 1.29 -13.54 23.34
C ILE A 472 0.03 -13.73 24.19
N GLU A 473 0.15 -14.22 25.42
CA GLU A 473 -0.92 -14.23 26.42
C GLU A 473 -1.07 -12.86 27.08
N ASP A 474 -1.64 -11.88 26.36
CA ASP A 474 -1.87 -10.52 26.88
C ASP A 474 -3.27 -10.31 27.49
N GLY A 475 -4.03 -11.40 27.66
CA GLY A 475 -5.39 -11.41 28.19
C GLY A 475 -6.49 -11.18 27.13
N ALA A 476 -6.15 -10.66 25.96
CA ALA A 476 -7.10 -10.47 24.85
C ALA A 476 -7.17 -11.69 23.91
N LEU A 477 -6.09 -12.48 23.82
CA LEU A 477 -6.09 -13.75 23.10
C LEU A 477 -6.64 -14.89 23.97
N ARG A 478 -7.54 -15.69 23.39
CA ARG A 478 -7.98 -16.99 23.91
C ARG A 478 -7.32 -18.10 23.11
N PHE A 479 -6.96 -19.19 23.79
CA PHE A 479 -6.26 -20.33 23.20
C PHE A 479 -7.05 -21.61 23.41
N GLY A 480 -7.03 -22.49 22.42
CA GLY A 480 -7.75 -23.78 22.43
C GLY A 480 -6.92 -24.93 21.94
#